data_AF-A0A2N6DFG4-F1
#
_entry.id   AF-A0A2N6DFG4-F1
#
_cell.length_a   1.000
_cell.length_b   1.000
_cell.length_c   1.000
_cell.angle_alpha   90.00
_cell.angle_beta   90.00
_cell.angle_gamma   90.00
#
_symmetry.space_group_name_H-M   'P 1'
#
loop_
_entity.id
_entity.type
_entity.pdbx_description
1 polymer ?
#
loop_
_entity_poly.entity_id
_entity_poly.type
_entity_poly.pdbx_seq_one_letter_code
_entity_poly.pdbx_strand_id
1 'polypeptide(L)'
;MHKLRHLYLILIGVSGFIINSVYAYETSVFLFSEHTAELTKEIYISAFAMQVSWAILFFWYLFSPYKRRIVLLISLVPMIIANTLFSLTLRIEQMLSNTLVLMVFIAVHISGYLLAQKYINKEI
;
A
#
# COMPACT_ATOMS: atom_id res chain seq x y z
N MET A 1 21.66 9.04 -16.59
CA MET A 1 20.37 9.26 -15.90
C MET A 1 19.33 8.14 -16.11
N HIS A 2 19.11 7.62 -17.33
CA HIS A 2 18.08 6.59 -17.58
C HIS A 2 18.23 5.26 -16.80
N LYS A 3 19.47 4.79 -16.59
CA LYS A 3 19.76 3.56 -15.83
C LYS A 3 19.40 3.72 -14.35
N LEU A 4 19.73 4.86 -13.74
CA LEU A 4 19.45 5.15 -12.34
C LEU A 4 17.94 5.24 -12.09
N ARG A 5 17.20 5.90 -12.99
CA ARG A 5 15.74 5.99 -12.91
C ARG A 5 15.06 4.64 -13.07
N HIS A 6 15.59 3.78 -13.94
CA HIS A 6 15.07 2.42 -14.11
C HIS A 6 15.29 1.56 -12.87
N LEU A 7 16.48 1.65 -12.27
CA LEU A 7 16.79 0.97 -11.01
C LEU A 7 15.83 1.39 -9.90
N TYR A 8 15.56 2.69 -9.76
CA TYR A 8 14.63 3.20 -8.75
C TYR A 8 13.20 2.64 -8.95
N LEU A 9 12.73 2.56 -10.19
CA LEU A 9 11.43 1.97 -10.50
C LEU A 9 11.38 0.48 -10.16
N ILE A 10 12.43 -0.27 -10.46
CA ILE A 10 12.53 -1.70 -10.09
C ILE A 10 12.49 -1.85 -8.56
N LEU A 11 13.26 -1.03 -7.83
CA LEU A 11 13.28 -1.06 -6.36
C LEU A 11 11.89 -0.83 -5.76
N ILE A 12 11.12 0.13 -6.30
CA ILE A 12 9.71 0.35 -5.88
C ILE A 12 8.85 -0.89 -6.15
N GLY A 13 9.00 -1.51 -7.32
CA GLY A 13 8.25 -2.71 -7.65
C GLY A 13 8.57 -3.88 -6.74
N VAL A 14 9.86 -4.09 -6.45
CA VAL A 14 10.34 -5.18 -5.57
C VAL A 14 9.89 -4.93 -4.13
N SER A 15 10.03 -3.71 -3.62
CA SER A 15 9.60 -3.39 -2.25
C SER A 15 8.09 -3.56 -2.10
N GLY A 16 7.30 -3.07 -3.07
CA GLY A 16 5.85 -3.25 -3.08
C GLY A 16 5.46 -4.73 -3.09
N PHE A 17 6.11 -5.54 -3.93
CA PHE A 17 5.88 -6.99 -3.97
C PHE A 17 6.17 -7.66 -2.62
N ILE A 18 7.34 -7.37 -2.02
CA ILE A 18 7.75 -7.97 -0.75
C ILE A 18 6.78 -7.57 0.37
N ILE A 19 6.46 -6.27 0.50
CA ILE A 19 5.58 -5.76 1.55
C ILE A 19 4.20 -6.41 1.47
N ASN A 20 3.60 -6.46 0.29
CA ASN A 20 2.27 -7.06 0.12
C ASN A 20 2.31 -8.58 0.33
N SER A 21 3.40 -9.26 -0.03
CA SER A 21 3.57 -10.70 0.25
C SER A 21 3.66 -11.00 1.75
N VAL A 22 4.35 -10.15 2.51
CA VAL A 22 4.42 -10.26 3.98
C VAL A 22 3.05 -10.04 4.60
N TYR A 23 2.33 -9.00 4.20
CA TYR A 23 0.96 -8.77 4.70
C TYR A 23 0.00 -9.90 4.31
N ALA A 24 0.11 -10.44 3.09
CA ALA A 24 -0.68 -11.60 2.69
C ALA A 24 -0.38 -12.81 3.59
N TYR A 25 0.89 -13.07 3.88
CA TYR A 25 1.29 -14.13 4.79
C TYR A 25 0.71 -13.94 6.18
N GLU A 26 0.89 -12.77 6.80
CA GLU A 26 0.33 -12.47 8.13
C GLU A 26 -1.19 -12.65 8.16
N THR A 27 -1.89 -12.13 7.15
CA THR A 27 -3.35 -12.24 7.03
C THR A 27 -3.79 -13.71 6.90
N SER A 28 -3.01 -14.53 6.19
CA SER A 28 -3.29 -15.96 6.03
C SER A 28 -3.15 -16.74 7.35
N VAL A 29 -2.21 -16.35 8.21
CA VAL A 29 -2.07 -16.95 9.54
C VAL A 29 -3.33 -16.73 10.37
N PHE A 30 -3.89 -15.52 10.35
CA PHE A 30 -5.15 -15.23 11.04
C PHE A 30 -6.37 -15.90 10.39
N LEU A 31 -6.37 -16.03 9.05
CA LEU A 31 -7.43 -16.71 8.31
C LEU A 31 -7.54 -18.19 8.68
N PHE A 32 -6.41 -18.88 8.78
CA PHE A 32 -6.34 -20.31 9.09
C PHE A 32 -6.25 -20.62 10.59
N SER A 33 -6.29 -19.61 11.45
CA SER A 33 -6.35 -19.81 12.90
C SER A 33 -7.71 -20.40 13.30
N GLU A 34 -7.70 -21.39 14.19
CA GLU A 34 -8.92 -22.02 14.71
C GLU A 34 -9.73 -21.09 15.61
N HIS A 35 -9.12 -20.02 16.13
CA HIS A 35 -9.71 -19.15 17.15
C HIS A 35 -10.36 -17.88 16.56
N THR A 36 -10.32 -17.74 15.23
CA THR A 36 -10.89 -16.58 14.54
C THR A 36 -12.38 -16.80 14.30
N ALA A 37 -13.23 -15.90 14.80
CA ALA A 37 -14.67 -15.94 14.57
C ALA A 37 -15.00 -15.89 13.06
N GLU A 38 -16.07 -16.55 12.64
CA GLU A 38 -16.45 -16.65 11.21
C GLU A 38 -16.63 -15.28 10.54
N LEU A 39 -17.27 -14.34 11.23
CA LEU A 39 -17.49 -12.98 10.71
C LEU A 39 -16.17 -12.22 10.48
N THR A 40 -15.15 -12.50 11.31
CA THR A 40 -13.81 -11.92 11.16
C THR A 40 -13.02 -12.63 10.06
N LYS A 41 -13.28 -13.92 9.79
CA LYS A 41 -12.64 -14.65 8.69
C LYS A 41 -12.96 -14.05 7.33
N GLU A 42 -14.19 -13.60 7.08
CA GLU A 42 -14.55 -12.93 5.82
C GLU A 42 -13.72 -11.67 5.55
N ILE A 43 -13.46 -10.89 6.62
CA ILE A 43 -12.61 -9.70 6.58
C ILE A 43 -11.16 -10.08 6.24
N TYR A 44 -10.64 -11.15 6.85
CA TYR A 44 -9.30 -11.67 6.55
C TYR A 44 -9.19 -12.29 5.14
N ILE A 45 -10.22 -12.96 4.61
CA ILE A 45 -10.24 -13.46 3.22
C ILE A 45 -10.13 -12.28 2.25
N SER A 46 -10.94 -11.25 2.47
CA SER A 46 -10.96 -10.06 1.62
C SER A 46 -9.62 -9.32 1.65
N ALA A 47 -9.04 -9.17 2.84
CA ALA A 47 -7.72 -8.57 2.99
C ALA A 47 -6.62 -9.42 2.34
N PHE A 48 -6.67 -10.75 2.49
CA PHE A 48 -5.70 -11.64 1.88
C PHE A 48 -5.74 -11.55 0.36
N ALA A 49 -6.93 -11.66 -0.23
CA ALA A 49 -7.14 -11.54 -1.67
C ALA A 49 -6.63 -10.18 -2.20
N MET A 50 -6.86 -9.10 -1.44
CA MET A 50 -6.35 -7.78 -1.76
C MET A 50 -4.82 -7.73 -1.76
N GLN A 51 -4.15 -8.19 -0.70
CA GLN A 51 -2.68 -8.18 -0.62
C GLN A 51 -2.04 -9.01 -1.75
N VAL A 52 -2.60 -10.20 -2.04
CA VAL A 52 -2.15 -11.06 -3.14
C VAL A 52 -2.32 -10.35 -4.49
N SER A 53 -3.46 -9.70 -4.71
CA SER A 53 -3.72 -8.95 -5.96
C SER A 53 -2.70 -7.84 -6.19
N TRP A 54 -2.35 -7.10 -5.13
CA TRP A 54 -1.32 -6.06 -5.22
C TRP A 54 0.08 -6.64 -5.42
N ALA A 55 0.44 -7.73 -4.73
CA ALA A 55 1.70 -8.42 -4.97
C ALA A 55 1.84 -8.83 -6.44
N ILE A 56 0.80 -9.43 -7.03
CA ILE A 56 0.78 -9.80 -8.46
C ILE A 56 0.97 -8.55 -9.34
N LEU A 57 0.31 -7.44 -9.02
CA LEU A 57 0.42 -6.19 -9.79
C LEU A 57 1.84 -5.60 -9.73
N PHE A 58 2.47 -5.60 -8.54
CA PHE A 58 3.85 -5.16 -8.36
C PHE A 58 4.84 -6.08 -9.09
N PHE A 59 4.64 -7.40 -9.03
CA PHE A 59 5.44 -8.37 -9.77
C PHE A 59 5.30 -8.16 -11.28
N TRP A 60 4.07 -7.99 -11.77
CA TRP A 60 3.79 -7.68 -13.18
C TRP A 60 4.46 -6.38 -13.61
N TYR A 61 4.45 -5.35 -12.76
CA TYR A 61 5.10 -4.08 -13.05
C TYR A 61 6.63 -4.21 -13.31
N LEU A 62 7.32 -5.15 -12.65
CA LEU A 62 8.76 -5.36 -12.81
C LEU A 62 9.19 -5.68 -14.24
N PHE A 63 8.34 -6.35 -15.03
CA PHE A 63 8.67 -6.71 -16.42
C PHE A 63 8.64 -5.53 -17.39
N SER A 64 7.94 -4.43 -17.06
CA SER A 64 7.80 -3.27 -17.95
C SER A 64 7.46 -1.99 -17.19
N PRO A 65 8.35 -1.53 -16.28
CA PRO A 65 8.03 -0.47 -15.33
C PRO A 65 7.69 0.87 -15.99
N TYR A 66 8.38 1.21 -17.08
CA TYR A 66 8.13 2.47 -17.80
C TYR A 66 6.76 2.54 -18.46
N LYS A 67 6.30 1.43 -19.05
CA LYS A 67 4.98 1.36 -19.71
C LYS A 67 3.85 1.25 -18.69
N ARG A 68 4.12 0.65 -17.52
CA ARG A 68 3.12 0.29 -16.51
C ARG A 68 3.06 1.24 -15.31
N ARG A 69 3.90 2.29 -15.26
CA ARG A 69 3.94 3.28 -14.16
C ARG A 69 2.59 3.93 -13.85
N ILE A 70 1.76 4.18 -14.85
CA ILE A 70 0.45 4.82 -14.66
C ILE A 70 -0.50 3.86 -13.95
N VAL A 71 -0.49 2.57 -14.34
CA VAL A 71 -1.29 1.53 -13.67
C VAL A 71 -0.90 1.46 -12.20
N LEU A 72 0.40 1.46 -11.90
CA LEU A 72 0.92 1.43 -10.53
C LEU A 72 0.44 2.64 -9.69
N LEU A 73 0.50 3.85 -10.26
CA LEU A 73 0.04 5.07 -9.59
C LEU A 73 -1.47 5.06 -9.34
N ILE A 74 -2.26 4.58 -10.30
CA ILE A 74 -3.71 4.47 -10.16
C ILE A 74 -4.07 3.40 -9.12
N SER A 75 -3.34 2.29 -9.05
CA SER A 75 -3.55 1.23 -8.06
C SER A 75 -3.16 1.63 -6.63
N LEU A 76 -2.21 2.56 -6.47
CA LEU A 76 -1.70 2.97 -5.15
C LEU A 76 -2.78 3.66 -4.30
N VAL A 77 -3.63 4.48 -4.90
CA VAL A 77 -4.71 5.20 -4.20
C VAL A 77 -5.72 4.24 -3.56
N PRO A 78 -6.37 3.32 -4.30
CA PRO A 78 -7.29 2.35 -3.70
C PRO A 78 -6.57 1.39 -2.76
N MET A 79 -5.32 1.02 -3.00
CA MET A 79 -4.52 0.22 -2.06
C MET A 79 -4.37 0.91 -0.69
N ILE A 80 -4.01 2.20 -0.68
CA ILE A 80 -3.88 2.98 0.55
C ILE A 80 -5.24 3.09 1.25
N ILE A 81 -6.29 3.42 0.51
CA ILE A 81 -7.65 3.54 1.07
C ILE A 81 -8.09 2.22 1.69
N ALA A 82 -7.94 1.10 0.98
CA ALA A 82 -8.40 -0.20 1.45
C ALA A 82 -7.58 -0.71 2.64
N ASN A 83 -6.26 -0.52 2.65
CA ASN A 83 -5.44 -0.83 3.83
C ASN A 83 -5.79 0.05 5.04
N THR A 84 -6.10 1.32 4.81
CA THR A 84 -6.55 2.25 5.86
C THR A 84 -7.89 1.82 6.41
N LEU A 85 -8.86 1.50 5.55
CA LEU A 85 -10.17 1.00 5.95
C LEU A 85 -10.08 -0.32 6.69
N PHE A 86 -9.30 -1.29 6.20
CA PHE A 86 -9.07 -2.56 6.90
C PHE A 86 -8.44 -2.34 8.28
N SER A 87 -7.44 -1.48 8.37
CA SER A 87 -6.82 -1.10 9.65
C SER A 87 -7.81 -0.41 10.58
N LEU A 88 -8.70 0.43 10.06
CA LEU A 88 -9.77 1.08 10.83
C LEU A 88 -10.81 0.06 11.30
N THR A 89 -11.24 -0.87 10.44
CA THR A 89 -12.18 -1.95 10.79
C THR A 89 -11.63 -2.82 11.91
N LEU A 90 -10.36 -3.22 11.83
CA LEU A 90 -9.67 -3.95 12.91
C LEU A 90 -9.47 -3.09 14.17
N ARG A 91 -9.30 -1.76 14.03
CA ARG A 91 -9.07 -0.82 15.14
C ARG A 91 -10.34 -0.26 15.77
N ILE A 92 -11.52 -0.43 15.16
CA ILE A 92 -12.80 -0.13 15.80
C ILE A 92 -13.01 -1.05 17.02
N GLU A 93 -12.24 -2.13 17.15
CA GLU A 93 -12.12 -2.92 18.39
C GLU A 93 -11.20 -2.29 19.47
N GLN A 94 -10.36 -1.29 19.16
CA GLN A 94 -9.38 -0.65 20.07
C GLN A 94 -9.11 0.83 19.72
N MET A 95 -9.98 1.76 20.14
CA MET A 95 -9.92 3.19 19.79
C MET A 95 -9.26 4.09 20.87
N LEU A 96 -8.09 4.68 20.58
CA LEU A 96 -7.70 6.05 21.02
C LEU A 96 -6.37 6.54 20.40
N SER A 97 -5.42 5.67 20.06
CA SER A 97 -4.08 6.06 19.56
C SER A 97 -4.05 6.49 18.07
N ASN A 98 -5.07 6.13 17.31
CA ASN A 98 -4.94 5.98 15.86
C ASN A 98 -5.33 7.22 15.02
N THR A 99 -6.12 8.13 15.59
CA THR A 99 -6.46 9.42 14.98
C THR A 99 -5.22 10.29 14.80
N LEU A 100 -4.26 10.18 15.72
CA LEU A 100 -3.03 10.96 15.73
C LEU A 100 -2.07 10.52 14.60
N VAL A 101 -1.98 9.21 14.35
CA VAL A 101 -1.16 8.65 13.25
C VAL A 101 -1.72 9.04 11.88
N LEU A 102 -3.04 9.00 11.72
CA LEU A 102 -3.68 9.39 10.46
C LEU A 102 -3.49 10.88 10.16
N MET A 103 -3.63 11.73 11.18
CA MET A 103 -3.40 13.18 11.04
C MET A 103 -1.94 13.49 10.72
N VAL A 104 -0.98 12.81 11.35
CA VAL A 104 0.45 12.98 11.05
C VAL A 104 0.78 12.52 9.63
N PHE A 105 0.23 11.38 9.20
CA PHE A 105 0.48 10.85 7.85
C PHE A 105 -0.06 11.78 6.76
N ILE A 106 -1.30 12.27 6.92
CA ILE A 106 -1.91 13.22 5.98
C ILE A 106 -1.12 14.53 5.95
N ALA A 107 -0.73 15.06 7.12
CA ALA A 107 0.06 16.29 7.20
C ALA A 107 1.41 16.16 6.46
N VAL A 108 2.14 15.06 6.68
CA VAL A 108 3.43 14.82 6.01
C VAL A 108 3.27 14.73 4.49
N HIS A 109 2.22 14.08 4.00
CA HIS A 109 1.99 13.92 2.56
C HIS A 109 1.56 15.23 1.89
N ILE A 110 0.69 16.01 2.54
CA ILE A 110 0.31 17.34 2.03
C ILE A 110 1.52 18.28 2.04
N SER A 111 2.32 18.29 3.10
CA SER A 111 3.55 19.10 3.16
C SER A 111 4.58 18.68 2.09
N GLY A 112 4.76 17.37 1.88
CA GLY A 112 5.64 16.85 0.84
C GLY A 112 5.18 17.24 -0.57
N TYR A 113 3.87 17.16 -0.85
CA TYR A 113 3.30 17.57 -2.13
C TYR A 113 3.46 19.08 -2.39
N LEU A 114 3.20 19.92 -1.39
CA LEU A 114 3.35 21.37 -1.49
C LEU A 114 4.82 21.77 -1.70
N LEU A 115 5.76 21.11 -1.02
CA LEU A 115 7.19 21.32 -1.23
C LEU A 115 7.61 20.91 -2.64
N ALA A 116 7.17 19.74 -3.12
CA ALA A 116 7.47 19.28 -4.46
C ALA A 116 6.97 20.26 -5.54
N GLN A 117 5.74 20.79 -5.41
CA GLN A 117 5.24 21.82 -6.33
C GLN A 117 6.10 23.09 -6.34
N LYS A 118 6.57 23.54 -5.17
CA LYS A 118 7.37 24.77 -5.06
C LYS A 118 8.73 24.66 -5.76
N TYR A 119 9.32 23.46 -5.80
CA TYR A 119 10.60 23.23 -6.51
C TYR A 119 10.40 22.94 -8.00
N ILE A 120 9.28 22.31 -8.39
CA ILE A 120 8.96 22.06 -9.81
C ILE A 120 8.59 23.36 -10.55
N ASN A 121 7.89 24.30 -9.89
CA ASN A 121 7.52 25.59 -10.49
C ASN A 121 8.64 26.65 -10.48
N LYS A 122 9.83 26.34 -9.96
CA LYS A 122 11.00 27.24 -9.98
C LYS A 122 11.99 26.95 -11.10
N GLU A 123 11.78 25.88 -11.88
CA GLU A 123 12.61 25.50 -13.03
C GLU A 123 11.97 25.85 -14.39
N ILE A 124 10.94 26.72 -14.41
CA ILE A 124 10.36 27.32 -15.63
C ILE A 124 10.52 28.84 -15.55
#